data_AF-A0A950CAR6-F1
#
_entry.id   AF-A0A950CAR6-F1
#
_cell.length_a   1.000
_cell.length_b   1.000
_cell.length_c   1.000
_cell.angle_alpha   90.00
_cell.angle_beta   90.00
_cell.angle_gamma   90.00
#
_symmetry.space_group_name_H-M   'P 1'
#
loop_
_entity.id
_entity.type
_entity.pdbx_description
1 polymer ?
#
loop_
_entity_poly.entity_id
_entity_poly.type
_entity_poly.pdbx_seq_one_letter_code
_entity_poly.pdbx_strand_id
1 'polypeptide(L)'
;MAVDFRDGKTFPRRGRQPLGDFLWLARMFDKARAKAGHTQDGYIYPCPMDRAMLRRWGIRPSEFTAAAEEYQNDSQILSWLAERVDADRREAANAWLLGQGYRLDRQDADEGVAGAVAPFPWRDIMFGIAIVAVSWIIAWLMLRPHHL
;
A
#
# COMPACT_ATOMS: atom_id res chain seq x y z
N MET A 1 10.71 -18.33 8.55
CA MET A 1 11.15 -17.40 9.61
C MET A 1 10.52 -16.03 9.35
N ALA A 2 10.21 -15.25 10.38
CA ALA A 2 9.73 -13.88 10.17
C ALA A 2 10.87 -13.05 9.56
N VAL A 3 10.55 -12.24 8.56
CA VAL A 3 11.52 -11.33 7.94
C VAL A 3 11.71 -10.13 8.88
N ASP A 4 12.96 -9.71 9.07
CA ASP A 4 13.32 -8.55 9.88
C ASP A 4 13.56 -7.35 8.97
N PHE A 5 12.81 -6.25 9.18
CA PHE A 5 12.90 -5.05 8.34
C PHE A 5 13.82 -3.96 8.93
N ARG A 6 14.41 -4.19 10.11
CA ARG A 6 15.22 -3.19 10.83
C ARG A 6 16.60 -2.92 10.22
N ASP A 7 16.99 -3.67 9.19
CA ASP A 7 18.26 -3.47 8.49
C ASP A 7 18.22 -2.32 7.46
N GLY A 8 17.04 -1.74 7.23
CA GLY A 8 16.81 -0.66 6.25
C GLY A 8 17.02 -1.07 4.79
N LYS A 9 17.18 -2.37 4.52
CA LYS A 9 17.45 -2.93 3.17
C LYS A 9 16.43 -4.00 2.79
N THR A 10 15.92 -4.71 3.78
CA THR A 10 14.94 -5.77 3.64
C THR A 10 13.55 -5.17 3.76
N PHE A 11 12.74 -5.42 2.74
CA PHE A 11 11.36 -4.95 2.68
C PHE A 11 10.40 -6.15 2.65
N PRO A 12 9.13 -5.96 3.06
CA PRO A 12 8.10 -6.96 2.76
C PRO A 12 8.07 -7.24 1.26
N ARG A 13 7.70 -8.46 0.87
CA ARG A 13 7.59 -8.82 -0.54
C ARG A 13 6.74 -7.81 -1.32
N ARG A 14 7.03 -7.71 -2.62
CA ARG A 14 6.42 -6.70 -3.48
C ARG A 14 4.91 -6.85 -3.50
N GLY A 15 4.17 -5.74 -3.45
CA GLY A 15 2.70 -5.78 -3.41
C GLY A 15 2.06 -6.49 -4.62
N ARG A 16 2.73 -6.42 -5.77
CA ARG A 16 2.36 -7.06 -7.03
C ARG A 16 2.92 -8.47 -7.22
N GLN A 17 3.74 -8.95 -6.28
CA GLN A 17 4.25 -10.32 -6.35
C GLN A 17 3.12 -11.28 -5.94
N PRO A 18 2.73 -12.21 -6.83
CA PRO A 18 1.68 -13.17 -6.52
C PRO A 18 2.16 -14.22 -5.51
N LEU A 19 1.24 -14.65 -4.64
CA LEU A 19 1.33 -15.90 -3.89
C LEU A 19 0.17 -16.78 -4.30
N GLY A 20 0.44 -17.80 -5.12
CA GLY A 20 -0.61 -18.44 -5.91
C GLY A 20 -1.30 -17.39 -6.79
N ASP A 21 -2.63 -17.34 -6.76
CA ASP A 21 -3.42 -16.35 -7.52
C ASP A 21 -3.76 -15.09 -6.69
N PHE A 22 -3.17 -14.91 -5.51
CA PHE A 22 -3.44 -13.77 -4.64
C PHE A 22 -2.31 -12.74 -4.69
N LEU A 23 -2.63 -11.53 -5.15
CA LEU A 23 -1.73 -10.38 -4.98
C LEU A 23 -1.82 -9.85 -3.55
N TRP A 24 -0.79 -9.14 -3.09
CA TRP A 24 -0.68 -8.58 -1.74
C TRP A 24 -0.61 -9.57 -0.57
N LEU A 25 -0.94 -10.86 -0.76
CA LEU A 25 -0.95 -11.87 0.30
C LEU A 25 0.42 -12.05 0.94
N ALA A 26 1.44 -12.34 0.12
CA ALA A 26 2.82 -12.48 0.54
C ALA A 26 3.29 -11.28 1.38
N ARG A 27 3.06 -10.08 0.85
CA ARG A 27 3.41 -8.81 1.50
C ARG A 27 2.74 -8.65 2.86
N MET A 28 1.44 -8.90 2.93
CA MET A 28 0.68 -8.75 4.16
C MET A 28 1.07 -9.80 5.21
N PHE A 29 1.39 -11.03 4.77
CA PHE A 29 1.90 -12.08 5.64
C PHE A 29 3.27 -11.71 6.25
N ASP A 30 4.19 -11.18 5.44
CA ASP A 30 5.50 -10.72 5.94
C ASP A 30 5.33 -9.63 7.00
N LYS A 31 4.45 -8.65 6.75
CA LYS A 31 4.18 -7.55 7.69
C LYS A 31 3.50 -8.03 8.98
N ALA A 32 2.58 -8.97 8.89
CA ALA A 32 1.92 -9.55 10.06
C ALA A 32 2.93 -10.26 10.98
N ARG A 33 3.83 -11.06 10.38
CA ARG A 33 4.88 -11.75 11.12
C ARG A 33 5.93 -10.81 11.70
N ALA A 34 6.33 -9.79 10.95
CA ALA A 34 7.26 -8.78 11.45
C ALA A 34 6.67 -8.01 12.63
N LYS A 35 5.36 -7.72 12.60
CA LYS A 35 4.66 -7.14 13.75
C LYS A 35 4.70 -8.05 14.98
N ALA A 36 4.41 -9.34 14.80
CA ALA A 36 4.45 -10.32 15.88
C ALA A 36 5.87 -10.48 16.47
N GLY A 37 6.90 -10.35 15.62
CA GLY A 37 8.31 -10.40 16.03
C GLY A 37 8.91 -9.06 16.49
N HIS A 38 8.14 -7.96 16.51
CA HIS A 38 8.63 -6.60 16.77
C HIS A 38 9.78 -6.16 15.85
N THR A 39 9.76 -6.61 14.59
CA THR A 39 10.76 -6.34 13.56
C THR A 39 10.22 -5.53 12.38
N GLN A 40 9.06 -4.88 12.55
CA GLN A 40 8.35 -4.24 11.43
C GLN A 40 8.96 -2.93 10.90
N ASP A 41 9.88 -2.28 11.63
CA ASP A 41 10.60 -1.05 11.24
C ASP A 41 9.84 -0.08 10.30
N GLY A 42 8.89 0.69 10.85
CA GLY A 42 8.09 1.65 10.07
C GLY A 42 6.96 1.04 9.23
N TYR A 43 6.99 -0.25 8.91
CA TYR A 43 5.85 -0.93 8.29
C TYR A 43 4.71 -1.14 9.30
N ILE A 44 3.50 -0.74 8.89
CA ILE A 44 2.30 -0.85 9.73
C ILE A 44 1.48 -2.06 9.28
N TYR A 45 1.05 -2.89 10.24
CA TYR A 45 0.07 -3.95 10.04
C TYR A 45 -1.06 -3.92 11.10
N PRO A 46 -2.34 -4.02 10.70
CA PRO A 46 -2.84 -3.87 9.33
C PRO A 46 -2.90 -2.38 8.92
N CYS A 47 -2.25 -2.02 7.80
CA CYS A 47 -2.33 -0.68 7.20
C CYS A 47 -3.65 -0.48 6.41
N PRO A 48 -3.94 0.73 5.88
CA PRO A 48 -5.13 0.96 5.07
C PRO A 48 -5.26 0.03 3.86
N MET A 49 -4.15 -0.31 3.18
CA MET A 49 -4.15 -1.25 2.05
C MET A 49 -4.47 -2.67 2.50
N ASP A 50 -3.87 -3.15 3.59
CA ASP A 50 -4.15 -4.49 4.16
C ASP A 50 -5.63 -4.63 4.48
N ARG A 51 -6.22 -3.64 5.18
CA ARG A 51 -7.65 -3.64 5.51
C ARG A 51 -8.53 -3.61 4.26
N ALA A 52 -8.10 -2.92 3.21
CA ALA A 52 -8.83 -2.85 1.95
C ALA A 52 -8.79 -4.19 1.19
N MET A 53 -7.68 -4.92 1.23
CA MET A 53 -7.57 -6.26 0.66
C MET A 53 -8.40 -7.28 1.45
N LEU A 54 -8.24 -7.30 2.77
CA LEU A 54 -8.99 -8.18 3.67
C LEU A 54 -10.51 -8.03 3.50
N ARG A 55 -10.99 -6.78 3.40
CA ARG A 55 -12.41 -6.49 3.14
C ARG A 55 -12.91 -7.12 1.84
N ARG A 56 -12.10 -7.10 0.77
CA ARG A 56 -12.47 -7.65 -0.54
C ARG A 56 -12.46 -9.17 -0.54
N TRP A 57 -11.55 -9.77 0.21
CA TRP A 57 -11.57 -11.20 0.47
C TRP A 57 -12.69 -11.64 1.43
N GLY A 58 -13.33 -10.70 2.11
CA GLY A 58 -14.36 -11.01 3.12
C GLY A 58 -13.77 -11.56 4.42
N ILE A 59 -12.51 -11.25 4.71
CA ILE A 59 -11.77 -11.71 5.88
C ILE A 59 -11.67 -10.59 6.92
N ARG A 60 -11.91 -10.88 8.20
CA ARG A 60 -11.68 -9.91 9.27
C ARG A 60 -10.17 -9.81 9.57
N PRO A 61 -9.65 -8.62 9.91
CA PRO A 61 -8.23 -8.48 10.27
C PRO A 61 -7.77 -9.40 11.41
N SER A 62 -8.63 -9.67 12.40
CA SER A 62 -8.32 -10.60 13.49
C SER A 62 -8.16 -12.05 13.01
N GLU A 63 -8.95 -12.48 12.02
CA GLU A 63 -8.85 -13.84 11.46
C GLU A 63 -7.55 -14.01 10.68
N PHE A 64 -7.16 -13.00 9.91
CA PHE A 64 -5.88 -13.02 9.22
C PHE A 64 -4.70 -12.98 10.19
N THR A 65 -4.77 -12.16 11.25
CA THR A 65 -3.71 -12.14 12.28
C THR A 65 -3.54 -13.50 12.93
N ALA A 66 -4.64 -14.17 13.33
CA ALA A 66 -4.57 -15.50 13.91
C ALA A 66 -3.95 -16.52 12.92
N ALA A 67 -4.37 -16.49 11.65
CA ALA A 67 -3.79 -17.35 10.62
C ALA A 67 -2.29 -17.06 10.39
N ALA A 68 -1.88 -15.79 10.44
CA ALA A 68 -0.48 -15.41 10.25
C ALA A 68 0.42 -15.83 11.43
N GLU A 69 -0.14 -16.00 12.63
CA GLU A 69 0.54 -16.54 13.82
C GLU A 69 0.59 -18.07 13.79
N GLU A 70 -0.48 -18.72 13.30
CA GLU A 70 -0.58 -20.18 13.20
C GLU A 70 0.31 -20.76 12.10
N TYR A 71 0.32 -20.15 10.91
CA TYR A 71 0.99 -20.70 9.73
C TYR A 71 2.43 -20.23 9.60
N GLN A 72 3.33 -21.18 9.29
CA GLN A 72 4.77 -20.93 9.29
C GLN A 72 5.31 -20.52 7.92
N ASN A 73 4.62 -20.93 6.86
CA ASN A 73 5.07 -20.82 5.49
C ASN A 73 3.95 -20.39 4.53
N ASP A 74 4.37 -20.08 3.31
CA ASP A 74 3.54 -19.54 2.25
C ASP A 74 2.45 -20.51 1.77
N SER A 75 2.72 -21.81 1.70
CA SER A 75 1.74 -22.78 1.22
C SER A 75 0.57 -22.94 2.19
N GLN A 76 0.85 -22.88 3.50
CA GLN A 76 -0.17 -22.94 4.54
C GLN A 76 -1.11 -21.72 4.51
N ILE A 77 -0.55 -20.50 4.51
CA ILE A 77 -1.37 -19.27 4.47
C ILE A 77 -2.13 -19.13 3.13
N LEU A 78 -1.54 -19.61 2.03
CA LEU A 78 -2.19 -19.67 0.72
C LEU A 78 -3.38 -20.63 0.74
N SER A 79 -3.20 -21.86 1.24
CA SER A 79 -4.28 -22.85 1.36
C SER A 79 -5.42 -22.29 2.20
N TRP A 80 -5.08 -21.71 3.36
CA TRP A 80 -6.06 -21.13 4.26
C TRP A 80 -6.89 -20.03 3.60
N LEU A 81 -6.27 -19.14 2.82
CA LEU A 81 -7.00 -18.09 2.13
C LEU A 81 -7.81 -18.65 0.95
N ALA A 82 -7.25 -19.57 0.18
CA ALA A 82 -7.90 -20.18 -0.99
C ALA A 82 -9.18 -20.95 -0.62
N GLU A 83 -9.23 -21.57 0.56
CA GLU A 83 -10.44 -22.23 1.07
C GLU A 83 -11.58 -21.26 1.43
N ARG A 84 -11.27 -19.98 1.63
CA ARG A 84 -12.20 -18.97 2.16
C ARG A 84 -12.61 -17.91 1.15
N VAL A 85 -11.83 -17.75 0.09
CA VAL A 85 -12.03 -16.72 -0.94
C VAL A 85 -12.29 -17.39 -2.27
N ASP A 86 -13.51 -17.21 -2.78
CA ASP A 86 -13.87 -17.66 -4.12
C ASP A 86 -13.11 -16.89 -5.22
N ALA A 87 -13.15 -17.45 -6.43
CA ALA A 87 -12.42 -16.92 -7.59
C ALA A 87 -12.84 -15.48 -7.93
N ASP A 88 -14.14 -15.18 -7.91
CA ASP A 88 -14.65 -13.85 -8.28
C ASP A 88 -14.16 -12.78 -7.31
N ARG A 89 -14.19 -13.06 -6.00
CA ARG A 89 -13.66 -12.15 -4.98
C ARG A 89 -12.16 -11.95 -5.09
N ARG A 90 -11.42 -13.04 -5.35
CA ARG A 90 -9.96 -12.98 -5.56
C ARG A 90 -9.62 -12.10 -6.76
N GLU A 91 -10.28 -12.31 -7.89
CA GLU A 91 -10.04 -11.57 -9.13
C GLU A 91 -10.44 -10.10 -8.99
N ALA A 92 -11.58 -9.81 -8.37
CA ALA A 92 -11.99 -8.44 -8.07
C ALA A 92 -11.00 -7.74 -7.12
N ALA A 93 -10.44 -8.45 -6.14
CA ALA A 93 -9.42 -7.91 -5.25
C ALA A 93 -8.12 -7.59 -5.98
N ASN A 94 -7.66 -8.51 -6.83
CA ASN A 94 -6.46 -8.31 -7.65
C ASN A 94 -6.64 -7.13 -8.63
N ALA A 95 -7.77 -7.07 -9.32
CA ALA A 95 -8.09 -5.97 -10.24
C ALA A 95 -8.12 -4.61 -9.50
N TRP A 96 -8.75 -4.56 -8.33
CA TRP A 96 -8.77 -3.35 -7.53
C TRP A 96 -7.38 -2.91 -7.07
N LEU A 97 -6.54 -3.85 -6.64
CA LEU A 97 -5.16 -3.59 -6.22
C LEU A 97 -4.37 -3.00 -7.38
N LEU A 98 -4.43 -3.60 -8.56
CA LEU A 98 -3.74 -3.10 -9.76
C LEU A 98 -4.24 -1.72 -10.18
N GLY A 99 -5.51 -1.40 -9.90
CA GLY A 99 -6.07 -0.05 -10.04
C GLY A 99 -5.45 1.00 -9.09
N GLN A 100 -4.66 0.59 -8.09
CA GLN A 100 -3.93 1.50 -7.18
C GLN A 100 -2.57 1.93 -7.73
N GLY A 101 -2.38 1.96 -9.06
CA GLY A 101 -1.10 2.18 -9.76
C GLY A 101 -0.16 3.17 -9.08
N TYR A 102 -0.58 4.44 -8.91
CA TYR A 102 0.23 5.47 -8.24
C TYR A 102 0.81 5.04 -6.88
N ARG A 103 0.01 4.39 -6.03
CA ARG A 103 0.45 3.96 -4.70
C ARG A 103 1.45 2.81 -4.79
N LEU A 104 1.22 1.88 -5.70
CA LEU A 104 2.10 0.73 -5.91
C LEU A 104 3.40 1.13 -6.60
N ASP A 105 3.37 2.08 -7.53
CA ASP A 105 4.56 2.60 -8.22
C ASP A 105 5.44 3.40 -7.26
N ARG A 106 4.81 4.21 -6.40
CA ARG A 106 5.51 4.88 -5.31
C ARG A 106 6.13 3.86 -4.36
N GLN A 107 5.38 2.83 -3.94
CA GLN A 107 5.91 1.79 -3.07
C GLN A 107 7.11 1.08 -3.70
N ASP A 108 6.99 0.65 -4.96
CA ASP A 108 8.07 -0.02 -5.67
C ASP A 108 9.32 0.88 -5.76
N ALA A 109 9.15 2.19 -5.97
CA ALA A 109 10.26 3.14 -5.99
C ALA A 109 10.88 3.37 -4.61
N ASP A 110 10.06 3.56 -3.57
CA ASP A 110 10.51 3.77 -2.19
C ASP A 110 11.24 2.51 -1.65
N GLU A 111 10.88 1.31 -2.13
CA GLU A 111 11.51 0.02 -1.78
C GLU A 111 12.64 -0.40 -2.74
N GLY A 112 13.03 0.47 -3.68
CA GLY A 112 14.19 0.25 -4.56
C GLY A 112 14.02 -0.88 -5.58
N VAL A 113 12.78 -1.20 -6.00
CA VAL A 113 12.53 -2.19 -7.05
C VAL A 113 13.20 -1.74 -8.35
N ALA A 114 13.95 -2.63 -8.99
CA ALA A 114 14.69 -2.32 -10.21
C ALA A 114 13.76 -1.75 -11.30
N GLY A 115 14.10 -0.56 -11.81
CA GLY A 115 13.33 0.13 -12.84
C GLY A 115 12.07 0.84 -12.35
N ALA A 116 11.75 0.79 -11.05
CA ALA A 116 10.64 1.56 -10.49
C ALA A 116 11.00 3.04 -10.38
N VAL A 117 10.07 3.90 -10.79
CA VAL A 117 10.23 5.36 -10.73
C VAL A 117 9.06 5.93 -9.94
N ALA A 118 9.38 6.74 -8.93
CA ALA A 118 8.35 7.38 -8.13
C ALA A 118 7.48 8.27 -9.03
N PRO A 119 6.14 8.15 -8.96
CA PRO A 119 5.26 8.95 -9.79
C PRO A 119 5.41 10.44 -9.46
N PHE A 120 5.50 11.27 -10.50
CA PHE A 120 5.67 12.71 -10.33
C PHE A 120 4.44 13.33 -9.63
N PRO A 121 4.62 14.20 -8.62
CA PRO A 121 3.53 14.71 -7.78
C PRO A 121 2.80 15.89 -8.46
N TRP A 122 2.27 15.68 -9.66
CA TRP A 122 1.56 16.71 -10.44
C TRP A 122 0.48 17.44 -9.64
N ARG A 123 -0.26 16.70 -8.79
CA ARG A 123 -1.33 17.29 -7.97
C ARG A 123 -0.79 18.31 -6.97
N ASP A 124 0.27 17.98 -6.25
CA ASP A 124 0.85 18.85 -5.22
C ASP A 124 1.47 20.09 -5.84
N ILE A 125 2.14 19.93 -6.99
CA ILE A 125 2.71 21.04 -7.75
C ILE A 125 1.61 21.97 -8.28
N MET A 126 0.56 21.42 -8.90
CA MET A 126 -0.55 22.23 -9.41
C MET A 126 -1.30 22.96 -8.28
N PHE A 127 -1.47 22.33 -7.12
CA PHE A 127 -2.00 22.99 -5.93
C PHE A 127 -1.11 24.15 -5.47
N GLY A 128 0.21 23.94 -5.41
CA GLY A 128 1.18 24.99 -5.08
C GLY A 128 1.11 26.16 -6.05
N ILE A 129 1.08 25.89 -7.37
CA ILE A 129 0.94 26.91 -8.41
C ILE A 129 -0.37 27.67 -8.26
N ALA A 130 -1.49 26.97 -8.01
CA ALA A 130 -2.79 27.60 -7.81
C ALA A 130 -2.81 28.52 -6.59
N ILE A 131 -2.22 28.10 -5.46
CA ILE A 131 -2.10 28.93 -4.25
C ILE A 131 -1.31 30.20 -4.55
N VAL A 132 -0.18 30.08 -5.25
CA VAL A 132 0.63 31.23 -5.65
C VAL A 132 -0.20 32.15 -6.55
N ALA A 133 -0.83 31.62 -7.60
CA ALA A 133 -1.65 32.41 -8.53
C ALA A 133 -2.79 33.16 -7.82
N VAL A 134 -3.52 32.49 -6.92
CA VAL A 134 -4.58 33.13 -6.12
C VAL A 134 -4.01 34.22 -5.22
N SER A 135 -2.86 33.99 -4.59
CA SER A 135 -2.19 35.00 -3.77
C SER A 135 -1.80 36.24 -4.58
N TRP A 136 -1.29 36.04 -5.80
CA TRP A 136 -0.98 37.14 -6.73
C TRP A 136 -2.23 37.88 -7.19
N ILE A 137 -3.34 37.18 -7.47
CA ILE A 137 -4.62 37.81 -7.84
C ILE A 137 -5.15 38.66 -6.68
N ILE A 138 -5.12 38.13 -5.45
CA ILE A 138 -5.54 38.88 -4.25
C ILE A 138 -4.67 40.12 -4.06
N ALA A 139 -3.34 39.98 -4.14
CA ALA A 139 -2.43 41.10 -4.04
C ALA A 139 -2.69 42.16 -5.13
N TRP A 140 -2.93 41.74 -6.37
CA TRP A 140 -3.28 42.64 -7.47
C TRP A 140 -4.61 43.37 -7.22
N LEU A 141 -5.64 42.69 -6.71
CA LEU A 141 -6.91 43.31 -6.35
C LEU A 141 -6.76 44.33 -5.23
N MET A 142 -5.95 44.04 -4.20
CA MET A 142 -5.71 44.94 -3.07
C MET A 142 -4.87 46.17 -3.44
N LEU A 143 -3.94 46.02 -4.38
CA LEU A 143 -3.05 47.09 -4.85
C LEU A 143 -3.62 47.82 -6.06
N ARG A 144 -4.81 47.46 -6.54
CA ARG A 144 -5.42 48.06 -7.73
C ARG A 144 -5.75 49.53 -7.44
N PRO A 145 -5.10 50.50 -8.10
CA PRO A 145 -5.39 51.90 -7.86
C PRO A 145 -6.82 52.21 -8.33
N HIS A 146 -7.63 52.74 -7.41
CA HIS A 146 -8.93 53.33 -7.74
C HIS A 146 -8.68 54.68 -8.40
N HIS A 147 -8.38 54.69 -9.70
CA HIS A 147 -8.47 55.92 -10.49
C HIS A 147 -9.95 56.24 -10.70
N LEU A 148 -10.47 57.10 -9.81
CA LEU A 148 -11.66 57.93 -10.03
C LEU A 148 -11.25 59.22 -10.76
#